data_AF-A0A0F8WNL6-F1
#
_entry.id   AF-A0A0F8WNL6-F1
#
_cell.length_a   1.000
_cell.length_b   1.000
_cell.length_c   1.000
_cell.angle_alpha   90.00
_cell.angle_beta   90.00
_cell.angle_gamma   90.00
#
_symmetry.space_group_name_H-M   'P 1'
#
loop_
_entity.id
_entity.type
_entity.pdbx_description
1 polymer ?
#
loop_
_entity_poly.entity_id
_entity_poly.type
_entity_poly.pdbx_seq_one_letter_code
_entity_poly.pdbx_strand_id
1 'polypeptide(L)'
;MKKIAILIVVFLFGFIFFALLKTPAAVALNLANPYLPKDLQIGKASGSIWQGRIMQLRYQGEQINNLNWDVSGWALFTGQLTGNVKFGDARNTDEMSGRGDFSYGLFNQAVALN
;
A
#
# COMPACT_ATOMS: atom_id res chain seq x y z
N MET A 1 -13.28 2.62 38.23
CA MET A 1 -13.54 1.60 37.19
C MET A 1 -14.01 2.20 35.87
N LYS A 2 -15.19 2.83 35.75
CA LYS A 2 -15.71 3.38 34.47
C LYS A 2 -14.77 4.36 33.76
N LYS A 3 -14.14 5.28 34.50
CA LYS A 3 -13.17 6.26 33.96
C LYS A 3 -11.93 5.59 33.33
N ILE A 4 -11.42 4.54 33.97
CA ILE A 4 -10.25 3.79 33.46
C ILE A 4 -10.64 3.00 32.20
N ALA A 5 -11.82 2.37 32.20
CA ALA A 5 -12.32 1.68 31.01
C ALA A 5 -12.45 2.61 29.80
N ILE A 6 -12.98 3.83 29.99
CA ILE A 6 -13.06 4.83 28.93
C ILE A 6 -11.67 5.22 28.42
N LEU A 7 -10.70 5.45 29.31
CA LEU A 7 -9.33 5.79 28.92
C LEU A 7 -8.67 4.67 28.11
N ILE A 8 -8.88 3.41 28.49
CA ILE A 8 -8.37 2.25 27.74
C ILE A 8 -8.98 2.21 26.33
N VAL A 9 -10.29 2.40 26.22
CA VAL A 9 -10.96 2.40 24.91
C VAL A 9 -10.44 3.53 24.02
N VAL A 10 -10.31 4.74 24.56
CA VAL A 10 -9.77 5.90 23.82
C VAL A 10 -8.32 5.64 23.41
N PHE A 11 -7.51 5.09 24.31
CA PHE A 11 -6.12 4.74 24.02
C PHE A 11 -6.02 3.70 22.91
N LEU A 12 -6.78 2.59 23.00
CA LEU A 12 -6.75 1.53 21.99
C LEU A 12 -7.23 2.06 20.63
N PHE A 13 -8.31 2.84 20.62
CA PHE A 13 -8.83 3.43 19.38
C PHE A 13 -7.82 4.39 18.76
N GLY A 14 -7.24 5.30 19.56
CA GLY A 14 -6.20 6.21 19.12
C GLY A 14 -4.96 5.48 18.63
N PHE A 15 -4.52 4.45 19.35
CA PHE A 15 -3.38 3.61 18.95
C PHE A 15 -3.62 2.95 17.59
N ILE A 16 -4.76 2.30 17.39
CA ILE A 16 -5.09 1.67 16.09
C ILE A 16 -5.16 2.73 14.98
N PHE A 17 -5.82 3.86 15.25
CA PHE A 17 -5.95 4.95 14.28
C PHE A 17 -4.58 5.49 13.82
N PHE A 18 -3.70 5.83 14.77
CA PHE A 18 -2.36 6.32 14.47
C PHE A 18 -1.47 5.25 13.85
N ALA A 19 -1.58 3.99 14.30
CA ALA A 19 -0.87 2.88 13.70
C ALA A 19 -1.22 2.78 12.21
N LEU A 20 -2.50 2.75 11.85
CA LEU A 20 -2.94 2.69 10.45
C LEU A 20 -2.46 3.90 9.64
N LEU A 21 -2.56 5.11 10.19
CA LEU A 21 -2.10 6.33 9.50
C LEU A 21 -0.60 6.37 9.24
N LYS A 22 0.21 5.79 10.14
CA LYS A 22 1.67 5.91 10.12
C LYS A 22 2.40 4.61 9.78
N THR A 23 1.70 3.55 9.43
CA THR A 23 2.31 2.24 9.15
C THR A 23 3.34 2.39 8.01
N PRO A 24 4.63 2.10 8.26
CA PRO A 24 5.65 2.13 7.23
C PRO A 24 5.42 1.03 6.20
N ALA A 25 5.68 1.35 4.93
CA ALA A 25 5.55 0.41 3.82
C ALA A 25 6.35 -0.89 4.05
N ALA A 26 7.58 -0.77 4.56
CA ALA A 26 8.45 -1.91 4.84
C ALA A 26 7.84 -2.88 5.87
N VAL A 27 7.18 -2.36 6.91
CA VAL A 27 6.52 -3.19 7.93
C VAL A 27 5.33 -3.93 7.32
N ALA A 28 4.50 -3.24 6.56
CA ALA A 28 3.35 -3.84 5.89
C ALA A 28 3.76 -4.93 4.90
N LEU A 29 4.82 -4.71 4.11
CA LEU A 29 5.34 -5.71 3.17
C LEU A 29 5.90 -6.94 3.87
N ASN A 30 6.60 -6.76 4.99
CA ASN A 30 7.08 -7.90 5.80
C ASN A 30 5.92 -8.73 6.35
N LEU A 31 4.83 -8.09 6.78
CA LEU A 31 3.61 -8.77 7.23
C LEU A 31 2.87 -9.45 6.07
N ALA A 32 2.90 -8.86 4.87
CA ALA A 32 2.27 -9.39 3.68
C ALA A 32 3.07 -10.53 3.02
N ASN A 33 4.35 -10.71 3.37
CA ASN A 33 5.25 -11.69 2.76
C ASN A 33 4.67 -13.11 2.59
N PRO A 34 3.91 -13.68 3.56
CA PRO A 34 3.30 -15.00 3.38
C PRO A 34 2.24 -15.09 2.27
N TYR A 35 1.67 -13.95 1.87
CA TYR A 35 0.62 -13.83 0.85
C TYR A 35 1.16 -13.38 -0.51
N LEU A 36 2.46 -13.08 -0.60
CA LEU A 36 3.10 -12.67 -1.83
C LEU A 36 3.62 -13.87 -2.63
N PRO A 37 3.70 -13.79 -3.97
CA PRO A 37 4.32 -14.83 -4.79
C PRO A 37 5.76 -15.10 -4.37
N LYS A 38 6.17 -16.38 -4.32
CA LYS A 38 7.50 -16.79 -3.82
C LYS A 38 8.66 -16.31 -4.70
N ASP A 39 8.39 -16.07 -5.97
CA ASP A 39 9.30 -15.57 -6.99
C ASP A 39 9.37 -14.03 -7.03
N LEU A 40 8.59 -13.34 -6.20
CA LEU A 40 8.60 -11.89 -6.09
C LEU A 40 9.77 -11.44 -5.21
N GLN A 41 10.76 -10.80 -5.81
CA GLN A 41 11.87 -10.19 -5.10
C GLN A 41 11.62 -8.69 -4.95
N ILE A 42 11.31 -8.27 -3.72
CA ILE A 42 11.04 -6.87 -3.40
C ILE A 42 12.30 -6.26 -2.77
N GLY A 43 12.79 -5.16 -3.35
CA GLY A 43 13.85 -4.36 -2.77
C GLY A 43 13.41 -3.57 -1.54
N LYS A 44 14.22 -2.59 -1.12
CA LYS A 44 13.87 -1.73 0.01
C LYS A 44 12.65 -0.86 -0.34
N ALA A 45 11.63 -0.95 0.50
CA ALA A 45 10.48 -0.06 0.46
C ALA A 45 10.65 1.12 1.41
N SER A 46 10.15 2.29 1.02
CA SER A 46 10.14 3.50 1.82
C SER A 46 8.75 4.17 1.80
N GLY A 47 8.51 5.06 2.76
CA GLY A 47 7.22 5.71 2.95
C GLY A 47 6.25 4.89 3.79
N SER A 48 4.96 5.06 3.53
CA SER A 48 3.85 4.49 4.27
C SER A 48 2.99 3.57 3.39
N ILE A 49 2.04 2.88 3.99
CA ILE A 49 1.05 2.09 3.24
C ILE A 49 0.19 2.95 2.30
N TRP A 50 0.04 4.25 2.60
CA TRP A 50 -0.74 5.19 1.77
C TRP A 50 0.08 5.72 0.61
N GLN A 51 1.28 6.21 0.92
CA GLN A 51 2.20 6.80 -0.06
C GLN A 51 3.57 6.21 0.18
N GLY A 52 4.04 5.44 -0.80
CA GLY A 52 5.29 4.74 -0.67
C GLY A 52 5.96 4.44 -2.01
N ARG A 53 7.16 3.89 -1.90
CA ARG A 53 8.04 3.63 -3.02
C ARG A 53 8.85 2.35 -2.80
N ILE A 54 9.05 1.60 -3.88
CA ILE A 54 9.98 0.47 -3.97
C ILE A 54 10.98 0.80 -5.07
N MET A 55 12.28 0.75 -4.74
CA MET A 55 13.35 1.07 -5.70
C MET A 55 13.42 0.06 -6.86
N GLN A 56 13.30 -1.22 -6.52
CA GLN A 56 13.46 -2.32 -7.45
C GLN A 56 12.56 -3.46 -7.02
N LEU A 57 11.80 -3.98 -7.97
CA LEU A 57 10.94 -5.14 -7.85
C LEU A 57 11.31 -6.09 -8.98
N ARG A 58 11.52 -7.37 -8.70
CA ARG A 58 11.73 -8.38 -9.74
C ARG A 58 10.69 -9.48 -9.62
N TYR A 59 10.08 -9.82 -10.75
CA TYR A 59 9.09 -10.88 -10.85
C TYR A 59 9.32 -11.64 -12.15
N GLN A 60 9.48 -12.96 -12.08
CA GLN A 60 9.63 -13.83 -13.27
C GLN A 60 10.70 -13.38 -14.29
N GLY A 61 11.80 -12.81 -13.81
CA GLY A 61 12.89 -12.31 -14.66
C GLY A 61 12.74 -10.84 -15.04
N GLU A 62 11.51 -10.30 -15.03
CA GLU A 62 11.24 -8.89 -15.31
C GLU A 62 11.59 -8.00 -14.13
N GLN A 63 12.20 -6.86 -14.42
CA GLN A 63 12.59 -5.87 -13.42
C GLN A 63 11.77 -4.60 -13.59
N ILE A 64 11.07 -4.23 -12.52
CA ILE A 64 10.32 -2.99 -12.41
C ILE A 64 11.10 -2.05 -11.48
N ASN A 65 11.49 -0.89 -12.01
CA ASN A 65 12.20 0.13 -11.26
C ASN A 65 11.25 1.21 -10.76
N ASN A 66 11.62 1.82 -9.64
CA ASN A 66 11.03 3.05 -9.11
C ASN A 66 9.49 3.01 -9.03
N LEU A 67 8.96 1.91 -8.47
CA LEU A 67 7.53 1.74 -8.27
C LEU A 67 7.06 2.64 -7.12
N ASN A 68 6.10 3.51 -7.41
CA ASN A 68 5.46 4.43 -6.50
C ASN A 68 3.97 4.15 -6.43
N TRP A 69 3.38 4.26 -5.25
CA TRP A 69 1.93 4.23 -5.09
C TRP A 69 1.44 5.40 -4.25
N ASP A 70 0.19 5.79 -4.53
CA ASP A 70 -0.55 6.78 -3.76
C ASP A 70 -1.99 6.28 -3.61
N VAL A 71 -2.37 5.95 -2.37
CA VAL A 71 -3.67 5.40 -1.99
C VAL A 71 -4.45 6.44 -1.19
N SER A 72 -5.69 6.67 -1.61
CA SER A 72 -6.60 7.56 -0.90
C SER A 72 -7.14 6.90 0.36
N GLY A 73 -6.66 7.33 1.52
CA GLY A 73 -7.23 6.91 2.81
C GLY A 73 -8.68 7.34 3.00
N TRP A 74 -9.11 8.44 2.35
CA TRP A 74 -10.49 8.92 2.43
C TRP A 74 -11.50 7.99 1.76
N ALA A 75 -11.09 7.28 0.70
CA ALA A 75 -11.96 6.34 0.01
C ALA A 75 -12.37 5.16 0.90
N LEU A 76 -11.60 4.85 1.95
CA LEU A 76 -11.96 3.78 2.88
C LEU A 76 -13.22 4.07 3.67
N PHE A 77 -13.56 5.35 3.91
CA PHE A 77 -14.81 5.71 4.57
C PHE A 77 -16.05 5.36 3.73
N THR A 78 -15.89 5.24 2.41
CA THR A 78 -16.95 4.76 1.49
C THR A 78 -16.80 3.28 1.14
N GLY A 79 -15.89 2.56 1.81
CA GLY A 79 -15.63 1.14 1.57
C GLY A 79 -14.84 0.85 0.30
N GLN A 80 -14.08 1.83 -0.20
CA GLN A 80 -13.30 1.70 -1.43
C GLN A 80 -11.81 1.84 -1.13
N LEU A 81 -11.01 0.96 -1.71
CA LEU A 81 -9.56 1.10 -1.76
C LEU A 81 -9.19 1.61 -3.15
N THR A 82 -8.91 2.91 -3.24
CA THR A 82 -8.58 3.57 -4.50
C THR A 82 -7.20 4.16 -4.46
N GLY A 83 -6.46 4.08 -5.55
CA GLY A 83 -5.15 4.70 -5.65
C GLY A 83 -4.61 4.72 -7.06
N ASN A 84 -3.37 5.17 -7.17
CA ASN A 84 -2.58 5.04 -8.38
C ASN A 84 -1.27 4.34 -8.10
N VAL A 85 -0.76 3.66 -9.12
CA VAL A 85 0.57 3.10 -9.15
C VAL A 85 1.30 3.62 -10.39
N LYS A 86 2.57 3.95 -10.21
CA LYS A 86 3.47 4.42 -11.27
C LYS A 86 4.80 3.70 -11.14
N PHE A 87 5.40 3.30 -12.24
CA PHE A 87 6.72 2.68 -12.23
C PHE A 87 7.51 3.07 -13.48
N GLY A 88 8.83 2.96 -13.38
CA GLY A 88 9.78 3.32 -14.43
C GLY A 88 9.77 4.80 -14.81
N ASP A 89 10.49 5.10 -15.88
CA ASP A 89 10.48 6.41 -16.54
C ASP A 89 10.04 6.24 -18.00
N ALA A 90 8.92 6.88 -18.37
CA ALA A 90 8.39 6.84 -19.74
C ALA A 90 9.34 7.47 -20.78
N ARG A 91 10.35 8.21 -20.33
CA ARG A 91 11.38 8.81 -21.20
C ARG A 91 12.57 7.90 -21.41
N ASN A 92 12.74 6.87 -20.58
CA ASN A 92 13.79 5.88 -20.75
C ASN A 92 13.24 4.66 -21.47
N THR A 93 13.58 4.49 -22.76
CA THR A 93 13.12 3.37 -23.59
C THR A 93 13.68 2.02 -23.17
N ASP A 94 14.74 2.01 -22.37
CA ASP A 94 15.38 0.79 -21.88
C ASP A 94 14.70 0.25 -20.60
N GLU A 95 13.78 1.03 -20.00
CA GLU A 95 13.09 0.66 -18.77
C GLU A 95 11.59 0.46 -19.01
N MET A 96 11.03 -0.59 -18.40
CA MET A 96 9.59 -0.77 -18.35
C MET A 96 8.98 0.35 -17.50
N SER A 97 8.05 1.09 -18.09
CA SER A 97 7.34 2.17 -17.42
C SER A 97 5.84 2.05 -17.61
N GLY A 98 5.10 2.58 -16.65
CA GLY A 98 3.66 2.52 -16.67
C GLY A 98 3.00 3.31 -15.56
N ARG A 99 1.75 3.66 -15.79
CA ARG A 99 0.85 4.25 -14.80
C ARG A 99 -0.49 3.53 -14.89
N GLY A 100 -1.05 3.20 -13.73
CA GLY A 100 -2.41 2.70 -13.63
C GLY A 100 -3.11 3.28 -12.42
N ASP A 101 -4.37 3.63 -12.57
CA ASP A 101 -5.26 3.99 -11.47
C ASP A 101 -6.15 2.77 -11.17
N PHE A 102 -6.39 2.49 -9.89
CA PHE A 102 -7.14 1.31 -9.45
C PHE A 102 -8.20 1.66 -8.41
N SER A 103 -9.28 0.89 -8.41
CA SER A 103 -10.31 0.92 -7.37
C SER A 103 -10.76 -0.49 -7.02
N TYR A 104 -10.85 -0.78 -5.73
CA TYR A 104 -11.33 -2.04 -5.20
C TYR A 104 -12.42 -1.81 -4.16
N GLY A 105 -13.61 -2.34 -4.40
CA GLY A 105 -14.73 -2.26 -3.46
C GLY A 105 -14.64 -3.34 -2.39
N LEU A 106 -14.55 -2.94 -1.12
CA LEU A 106 -14.37 -3.90 0.00
C LEU A 106 -15.62 -4.72 0.29
N PHE A 107 -16.81 -4.20 -0.05
CA PHE A 107 -18.09 -4.85 0.25
C PHE A 107 -18.65 -5.69 -0.90
N ASN A 108 -18.36 -5.31 -2.14
CA ASN A 108 -18.81 -6.01 -3.34
C ASN A 108 -17.67 -6.77 -4.06
N GLN A 109 -16.43 -6.64 -3.57
CA GLN A 109 -15.21 -7.23 -4.14
C GLN A 109 -15.03 -6.91 -5.63
N ALA A 110 -15.60 -5.80 -6.09
CA ALA A 110 -15.49 -5.37 -7.47
C ALA A 110 -14.12 -4.69 -7.69
N VAL A 111 -13.42 -5.12 -8.75
CA VAL A 111 -12.18 -4.50 -9.22
C VAL A 111 -12.53 -3.62 -10.42
N ALA A 112 -12.15 -2.34 -10.37
CA ALA A 112 -12.24 -1.42 -11.50
C ALA A 112 -10.85 -0.85 -11.81
N LEU A 113 -10.50 -0.86 -13.10
CA LEU A 113 -9.35 -0.17 -13.65
C LEU A 113 -9.88 1.10 -14.29
N ASN A 114 -9.48 2.25 -13.76
CA ASN A 114 -9.92 3.57 -14.25
C ASN A 114 -8.84 4.21 -15.12
#